data_AF-A0A1U8LUE3-F1
#
_entry.id   AF-A0A1U8LUE3-F1
#
_cell.length_a   1.000
_cell.length_b   1.000
_cell.length_c   1.000
_cell.angle_alpha   90.00
_cell.angle_beta   90.00
_cell.angle_gamma   90.00
#
_symmetry.space_group_name_H-M   'P 1'
#
loop_
_entity.id
_entity.type
_entity.pdbx_description
1 polymer ?
#
loop_
_entity_poly.entity_id
_entity_poly.type
_entity_poly.pdbx_seq_one_letter_code
_entity_poly.pdbx_strand_id
1 'polypeptide(L)'
;MSFTPPPPPVFTGEHYHIWVVKMKTYFQMHDLWNVIENDTEPPPLRANPTIAQMRQHSEECSKKHKAMACFRNGVLDVIFPRIMACDSPKQAWEKLNEEFMGSDKTRQQQMINLRRDFENLMMKESETIKQYSDRIIATVNSIRLLGVDFSESRVVEKVITTLLEKFKSKISSLEESRDLSVISLFELINFLYAPEQMRANRQEEHPVGAFQAKANEGSGSN
;
A
#
# COMPACT_ATOMS: atom_id res chain seq x y z
N MET A 1 -0.23 -31.57 9.21
CA MET A 1 -0.52 -31.03 7.86
C MET A 1 0.79 -30.49 7.31
N SER A 2 1.30 -31.01 6.19
CA SER A 2 2.49 -30.45 5.55
C SER A 2 2.11 -29.13 4.91
N PHE A 3 2.76 -28.04 5.32
CA PHE A 3 2.60 -26.75 4.66
C PHE A 3 3.27 -26.84 3.28
N THR A 4 2.49 -26.81 2.22
CA THR A 4 3.01 -26.66 0.85
C THR A 4 3.19 -25.16 0.59
N PRO A 5 4.41 -24.70 0.30
CA PRO A 5 4.66 -23.31 -0.05
C PRO A 5 3.78 -22.87 -1.23
N PRO A 6 3.20 -21.65 -1.21
CA PRO A 6 2.51 -21.11 -2.37
C PRO A 6 3.48 -21.02 -3.55
N PRO A 7 3.02 -21.12 -4.82
CA PRO A 7 3.90 -20.92 -5.96
C PRO A 7 4.51 -19.50 -5.98
N PRO A 8 5.64 -19.28 -6.67
CA PRO A 8 6.25 -17.97 -6.78
C PRO A 8 5.25 -16.97 -7.40
N PRO A 9 5.18 -15.73 -6.90
CA PRO A 9 4.29 -14.72 -7.46
C PRO A 9 4.68 -14.41 -8.91
N VAL A 10 3.69 -14.36 -9.80
CA VAL A 10 3.91 -14.08 -11.22
C VAL A 10 3.84 -12.58 -11.48
N PHE A 11 4.86 -12.03 -12.14
CA PHE A 11 4.90 -10.64 -12.56
C PHE A 11 4.19 -10.48 -13.91
N THR A 12 3.17 -9.63 -13.94
CA THR A 12 2.34 -9.39 -15.13
C THR A 12 2.77 -8.18 -15.96
N GLY A 13 3.74 -7.40 -15.48
CA GLY A 13 4.16 -6.13 -16.08
C GLY A 13 3.57 -4.91 -15.36
N GLU A 14 2.54 -5.12 -14.55
CA GLU A 14 1.90 -4.09 -13.74
C GLU A 14 2.22 -4.27 -12.25
N HIS A 15 2.06 -3.20 -11.47
CA HIS A 15 2.24 -3.22 -10.00
C HIS A 15 3.58 -3.83 -9.56
N TYR A 16 4.67 -3.52 -10.29
CA TYR A 16 5.99 -4.10 -10.06
C TYR A 16 6.43 -4.01 -8.58
N HIS A 17 6.15 -2.90 -7.91
CA HIS A 17 6.43 -2.71 -6.48
C HIS A 17 5.76 -3.77 -5.59
N ILE A 18 4.51 -4.18 -5.88
CA ILE A 18 3.82 -5.25 -5.14
C ILE A 18 4.50 -6.58 -5.41
N TRP A 19 4.85 -6.84 -6.67
CA TRP A 19 5.54 -8.07 -7.06
C TRP A 19 6.90 -8.18 -6.38
N VAL A 20 7.70 -7.10 -6.35
CA VAL A 20 9.00 -7.04 -5.68
C VAL A 20 8.87 -7.44 -4.21
N VAL A 21 7.90 -6.88 -3.48
CA VAL A 21 7.67 -7.23 -2.08
C VAL A 21 7.32 -8.72 -1.94
N LYS A 22 6.34 -9.20 -2.71
CA LYS A 22 5.91 -10.61 -2.66
C LYS A 22 7.03 -11.58 -3.03
N MET A 23 7.78 -11.29 -4.09
CA MET A 23 8.85 -12.14 -4.59
C MET A 23 10.04 -12.15 -3.64
N LYS A 24 10.41 -11.00 -3.05
CA LYS A 24 11.43 -10.93 -2.01
C LYS A 24 11.03 -11.77 -0.78
N THR A 25 9.80 -11.64 -0.30
CA THR A 25 9.29 -12.48 0.80
C THR A 25 9.34 -13.97 0.46
N TYR A 26 8.98 -14.34 -0.77
CA TYR A 26 9.09 -15.72 -1.25
C TYR A 26 10.54 -16.23 -1.20
N PHE A 27 11.50 -15.46 -1.71
CA PHE A 27 12.92 -15.85 -1.65
C PHE A 27 13.44 -15.96 -0.21
N GLN A 28 13.02 -15.08 0.69
CA GLN A 28 13.39 -15.15 2.11
C GLN A 28 12.83 -16.39 2.79
N MET A 29 11.56 -16.73 2.52
CA MET A 29 10.93 -17.95 3.05
C MET A 29 11.67 -19.22 2.61
N HIS A 30 12.24 -19.22 1.41
CA HIS A 30 12.94 -20.36 0.83
C HIS A 30 14.46 -20.36 1.05
N ASP A 31 14.99 -19.42 1.84
CA ASP A 31 16.44 -19.24 2.07
C ASP A 31 17.24 -19.06 0.76
N LEU A 32 16.64 -18.33 -0.19
CA LEU A 32 17.19 -18.03 -1.51
C LEU A 32 17.63 -16.56 -1.65
N TRP A 33 17.26 -15.68 -0.72
CA TRP A 33 17.59 -14.25 -0.84
C TRP A 33 19.10 -13.97 -0.84
N ASN A 34 19.86 -14.71 -0.04
CA ASN A 34 21.31 -14.53 0.09
C ASN A 34 22.05 -14.69 -1.26
N VAL A 35 21.66 -15.68 -2.07
CA VAL A 35 22.27 -15.89 -3.40
C VAL A 35 21.92 -14.80 -4.41
N ILE A 36 20.84 -14.06 -4.20
CA ILE A 36 20.45 -12.91 -5.05
C ILE A 36 21.22 -11.67 -4.62
N GLU A 37 21.37 -11.44 -3.32
CA GLU A 37 22.02 -10.24 -2.78
C GLU A 37 23.54 -10.26 -3.01
N ASN A 38 24.17 -11.38 -2.70
CA ASN A 38 25.63 -11.49 -2.64
C ASN A 38 26.26 -12.17 -3.86
N ASP A 39 25.47 -12.82 -4.74
CA ASP A 39 25.92 -13.63 -5.90
C ASP A 39 27.17 -14.46 -5.61
N THR A 40 27.22 -15.03 -4.40
CA THR A 40 28.42 -15.72 -3.91
C THR A 40 28.27 -17.21 -4.17
N GLU A 41 29.31 -17.79 -4.75
CA GLU A 41 29.42 -19.24 -4.82
C GLU A 41 29.77 -19.80 -3.43
N PRO A 42 29.22 -20.96 -3.05
CA PRO A 42 29.58 -21.60 -1.79
C PRO A 42 31.09 -21.90 -1.74
N PRO A 43 31.73 -21.79 -0.55
CA PRO A 43 33.12 -22.20 -0.41
C PRO A 43 33.32 -23.67 -0.78
N PRO A 44 34.45 -24.03 -1.41
CA PRO A 44 34.74 -25.41 -1.74
C PRO A 44 34.80 -26.28 -0.48
N LEU A 45 34.40 -27.54 -0.61
CA LEU A 45 34.50 -28.52 0.46
C LEU A 45 35.96 -28.68 0.92
N ARG A 46 36.16 -28.79 2.23
CA ARG A 46 37.46 -29.14 2.84
C ARG A 46 37.92 -30.53 2.41
N ALA A 47 39.22 -30.81 2.55
CA ALA A 47 39.74 -32.17 2.41
C ALA A 47 39.05 -33.11 3.43
N ASN A 48 38.50 -34.22 2.95
CA ASN A 48 37.73 -35.22 3.71
C ASN A 48 36.43 -34.67 4.34
N PRO A 49 35.42 -34.28 3.53
CA PRO A 49 34.14 -33.82 4.04
C PRO A 49 33.32 -34.99 4.61
N THR A 50 32.49 -34.72 5.61
CA THR A 50 31.49 -35.70 6.07
C THR A 50 30.31 -35.76 5.08
N ILE A 51 29.53 -36.85 5.11
CA ILE A 51 28.33 -36.99 4.28
C ILE A 51 27.36 -35.82 4.49
N ALA A 52 27.22 -35.34 5.74
CA ALA A 52 26.39 -34.18 6.06
C ALA A 52 26.91 -32.90 5.39
N GLN A 53 28.24 -32.68 5.37
CA GLN A 53 28.86 -31.53 4.72
C GLN A 53 28.71 -31.57 3.20
N MET A 54 28.83 -32.75 2.59
CA MET A 54 28.58 -32.93 1.15
C MET A 54 27.13 -32.61 0.78
N ARG A 55 26.16 -33.06 1.59
CA ARG A 55 24.74 -32.75 1.38
C ARG A 55 24.46 -31.25 1.50
N GLN A 56 24.94 -30.61 2.57
CA GLN A 56 24.76 -29.18 2.77
C GLN A 56 25.39 -28.34 1.64
N HIS A 57 26.59 -28.68 1.20
CA HIS A 57 27.24 -28.00 0.08
C HIS A 57 26.44 -28.17 -1.23
N SER A 58 25.96 -29.39 -1.50
CA SER A 58 25.08 -29.64 -2.66
C SER A 58 23.78 -28.84 -2.59
N GLU A 59 23.19 -28.68 -1.40
CA GLU A 59 22.00 -27.87 -1.19
C GLU A 59 22.30 -26.40 -1.47
N GLU A 60 23.42 -25.86 -0.98
CA GLU A 60 23.84 -24.47 -1.19
C GLU A 60 24.10 -24.19 -2.68
N CYS A 61 24.83 -25.07 -3.40
CA CYS A 61 25.01 -24.96 -4.86
C CYS A 61 23.67 -24.98 -5.62
N SER A 62 22.67 -25.70 -5.10
CA SER A 62 21.35 -25.79 -5.73
C SER A 62 20.53 -24.50 -5.58
N LYS A 63 20.81 -23.66 -4.58
CA LYS A 63 20.02 -22.45 -4.30
C LYS A 63 20.05 -21.46 -5.46
N LYS A 64 21.22 -21.26 -6.09
CA LYS A 64 21.35 -20.38 -7.27
C LYS A 64 20.44 -20.82 -8.42
N HIS A 65 20.43 -22.12 -8.71
CA HIS A 65 19.56 -22.71 -9.74
C HIS A 65 18.07 -22.59 -9.37
N LYS A 66 17.71 -22.84 -8.10
CA LYS A 66 16.34 -22.67 -7.60
C LYS A 66 15.87 -21.22 -7.70
N ALA A 67 16.72 -20.27 -7.31
CA ALA A 67 16.41 -18.85 -7.40
C ALA A 67 16.19 -18.42 -8.86
N MET A 68 17.06 -18.87 -9.77
CA MET A 68 16.90 -18.60 -11.20
C MET A 68 15.62 -19.20 -11.78
N ALA A 69 15.27 -20.43 -11.38
CA ALA A 69 14.01 -21.05 -11.78
C ALA A 69 12.79 -20.26 -11.27
N CYS A 70 12.85 -19.71 -10.06
CA CYS A 70 11.78 -18.88 -9.52
C CYS A 70 11.62 -17.57 -10.31
N PHE A 71 12.72 -16.95 -10.78
CA PHE A 71 12.61 -15.80 -11.68
C PHE A 71 11.98 -16.15 -13.01
N ARG A 72 12.45 -17.22 -13.65
CA ARG A 72 11.97 -17.67 -14.96
C ARG A 72 10.49 -18.06 -14.93
N ASN A 73 10.03 -18.68 -13.85
CA ASN A 73 8.63 -19.05 -13.66
C ASN A 73 7.78 -17.93 -13.03
N GLY A 74 8.43 -16.94 -12.43
CA GLY A 74 7.81 -15.83 -11.70
C GLY A 74 7.56 -14.60 -12.56
N VAL A 75 7.76 -14.68 -13.87
CA VAL A 75 7.46 -13.62 -14.84
C VAL A 75 6.59 -14.17 -15.95
N LEU A 76 5.72 -13.34 -16.53
CA LEU A 76 5.00 -13.73 -17.74
C LEU A 76 5.93 -13.88 -18.94
N ASP A 77 5.49 -14.67 -19.93
CA ASP A 77 6.22 -14.92 -21.18
C ASP A 77 6.59 -13.64 -21.93
N VAL A 78 5.79 -12.58 -21.80
CA VAL A 78 6.08 -11.27 -22.42
C VAL A 78 7.28 -10.56 -21.76
N ILE A 79 7.60 -10.92 -20.51
CA ILE A 79 8.69 -10.33 -19.71
C ILE A 79 9.91 -11.26 -19.69
N PHE A 80 9.70 -12.57 -19.84
CA PHE A 80 10.77 -13.57 -19.85
C PHE A 80 11.97 -13.20 -20.75
N PRO A 81 11.80 -12.67 -21.98
CA PRO A 81 12.92 -12.26 -22.83
C PRO A 81 13.86 -11.23 -22.18
N ARG A 82 13.38 -10.46 -21.20
CA ARG A 82 14.21 -9.50 -20.46
C ARG A 82 15.25 -10.20 -19.62
N ILE A 83 14.91 -11.32 -18.99
CA ILE A 83 15.79 -12.05 -18.06
C ILE A 83 16.40 -13.33 -18.66
N MET A 84 16.04 -13.68 -19.91
CA MET A 84 16.46 -14.95 -20.52
C MET A 84 17.98 -15.11 -20.63
N ALA A 85 18.69 -14.00 -20.86
CA ALA A 85 20.14 -13.95 -21.03
C ALA A 85 20.88 -13.61 -19.72
N CYS A 86 20.20 -13.59 -18.58
CA CYS A 86 20.84 -13.36 -17.29
C CYS A 86 21.49 -14.66 -16.79
N ASP A 87 22.76 -14.58 -16.38
CA ASP A 87 23.57 -15.71 -15.93
C ASP A 87 23.48 -15.95 -14.42
N SER A 88 23.02 -14.94 -13.66
CA SER A 88 22.81 -15.06 -12.23
C SER A 88 21.44 -14.53 -11.79
N PRO A 89 20.88 -15.07 -10.68
CA PRO A 89 19.66 -14.53 -10.07
C PRO A 89 19.78 -13.04 -9.71
N LYS A 90 20.98 -12.60 -9.30
CA LYS A 90 21.28 -11.19 -9.02
C LYS A 90 21.08 -10.32 -10.25
N GLN A 91 21.69 -10.71 -11.38
CA GLN A 91 21.56 -9.98 -12.63
C GLN A 91 20.10 -9.91 -13.10
N ALA A 92 19.34 -11.00 -12.96
CA ALA A 92 17.91 -11.01 -13.28
C ALA A 92 17.11 -10.04 -12.38
N TRP A 93 17.39 -10.02 -11.07
CA TRP A 93 16.77 -9.10 -10.11
C TRP A 93 17.08 -7.64 -10.44
N GLU A 94 18.35 -7.30 -10.65
CA GLU A 94 18.80 -5.95 -10.98
C GLU A 94 18.19 -5.45 -12.30
N LYS A 95 18.17 -6.30 -13.33
CA LYS A 95 17.60 -5.94 -14.63
C LYS A 95 16.09 -5.67 -14.57
N LEU A 96 15.35 -6.50 -13.84
CA LEU A 96 13.93 -6.24 -13.60
C LEU A 96 13.72 -4.96 -12.79
N ASN A 97 14.56 -4.69 -11.80
CA ASN A 97 14.45 -3.47 -11.01
C ASN A 97 14.74 -2.24 -11.88
N GLU A 98 15.79 -2.26 -12.69
CA GLU A 98 16.14 -1.16 -13.58
C GLU A 98 15.02 -0.86 -14.58
N GLU A 99 14.47 -1.89 -15.22
CA GLU A 99 13.45 -1.74 -16.25
C GLU A 99 12.09 -1.30 -15.69
N PHE A 100 11.65 -1.88 -14.56
CA PHE A 100 10.27 -1.71 -14.07
C PHE A 100 10.14 -0.81 -12.84
N MET A 101 11.22 -0.59 -12.08
CA MET A 101 11.27 0.44 -11.02
C MET A 101 11.81 1.78 -11.57
N GLY A 102 12.48 1.74 -12.73
CA GLY A 102 13.24 2.86 -13.26
C GLY A 102 14.54 3.10 -12.49
N SER A 103 15.35 4.05 -12.97
CA SER A 103 16.56 4.49 -12.27
C SER A 103 16.28 5.05 -10.86
N ASP A 104 17.31 5.08 -10.01
CA ASP A 104 17.25 5.79 -8.73
C ASP A 104 16.76 7.24 -8.88
N LYS A 105 17.15 7.93 -9.95
CA LYS A 105 16.73 9.30 -10.24
C LYS A 105 15.22 9.40 -10.48
N THR A 106 14.64 8.49 -11.25
CA THR A 106 13.20 8.48 -11.52
C THR A 106 12.40 8.13 -10.26
N ARG A 107 12.90 7.22 -9.42
CA ARG A 107 12.30 6.90 -8.13
C ARG A 107 12.33 8.09 -7.18
N GLN A 108 13.46 8.78 -7.08
CA GLN A 108 13.59 10.01 -6.29
C GLN A 108 12.63 11.10 -6.79
N GLN A 109 12.49 11.27 -8.11
CA GLN A 109 11.54 12.22 -8.68
C GLN A 109 10.09 11.85 -8.37
N GLN A 110 9.70 10.58 -8.50
CA GLN A 110 8.37 10.10 -8.13
C GLN A 110 8.09 10.35 -6.64
N MET A 111 9.07 10.08 -5.77
CA MET A 111 8.96 10.36 -4.35
C MET A 111 8.75 11.85 -4.06
N ILE A 112 9.52 12.73 -4.70
CA ILE A 112 9.37 14.19 -4.56
C ILE A 112 7.96 14.61 -4.99
N ASN A 113 7.46 14.07 -6.12
CA ASN A 113 6.12 14.36 -6.61
C ASN A 113 5.05 13.90 -5.62
N LEU A 114 5.11 12.66 -5.11
CA LEU A 114 4.15 12.14 -4.14
C LEU A 114 4.17 12.92 -2.82
N ARG A 115 5.34 13.33 -2.34
CA ARG A 115 5.44 14.20 -1.16
C ARG A 115 4.77 15.53 -1.42
N ARG A 116 5.01 16.15 -2.58
CA ARG A 116 4.34 17.39 -2.97
C ARG A 116 2.83 17.20 -3.08
N ASP A 117 2.38 16.09 -3.65
CA ASP A 117 0.96 15.78 -3.79
C ASP A 117 0.30 15.57 -2.41
N PHE A 118 1.00 14.91 -1.49
CA PHE A 118 0.59 14.82 -0.08
C PHE A 118 0.51 16.21 0.56
N GLU A 119 1.52 17.06 0.41
CA GLU A 119 1.50 18.42 0.98
C GLU A 119 0.39 19.29 0.39
N ASN A 120 0.05 19.12 -0.89
CA ASN A 120 -1.03 19.85 -1.55
C ASN A 120 -2.41 19.22 -1.34
N LEU A 121 -2.47 18.06 -0.68
CA LEU A 121 -3.71 17.33 -0.47
C LEU A 121 -4.59 18.14 0.51
N MET A 122 -5.76 18.55 0.05
CA MET A 122 -6.77 19.24 0.85
C MET A 122 -8.17 18.70 0.53
N MET A 123 -9.05 18.79 1.53
CA MET A 123 -10.44 18.38 1.35
C MET A 123 -11.20 19.41 0.50
N LYS A 124 -11.85 18.94 -0.57
CA LYS A 124 -12.69 19.72 -1.48
C LYS A 124 -14.11 19.80 -0.94
N GLU A 125 -14.82 20.90 -1.22
CA GLU A 125 -16.20 21.10 -0.75
C GLU A 125 -17.18 20.01 -1.21
N SER A 126 -16.97 19.49 -2.42
CA SER A 126 -17.79 18.47 -3.06
C SER A 126 -17.46 17.03 -2.66
N GLU A 127 -16.39 16.79 -1.91
CA GLU A 127 -15.98 15.44 -1.55
C GLU A 127 -16.48 15.02 -0.18
N THR A 128 -16.76 13.72 -0.04
CA THR A 128 -17.10 13.07 1.24
C THR A 128 -15.84 12.78 2.05
N ILE A 129 -15.98 12.55 3.35
CA ILE A 129 -14.87 12.10 4.20
C ILE A 129 -14.26 10.82 3.65
N LYS A 130 -15.08 9.90 3.12
CA LYS A 130 -14.61 8.66 2.49
C LYS A 130 -13.65 8.91 1.33
N GLN A 131 -14.10 9.69 0.36
CA GLN A 131 -13.32 9.98 -0.84
C GLN A 131 -12.01 10.68 -0.46
N TYR A 132 -12.09 11.59 0.52
CA TYR A 132 -10.93 12.27 1.06
C TYR A 132 -9.93 11.31 1.71
N SER A 133 -10.41 10.45 2.60
CA SER A 133 -9.56 9.46 3.29
C SER A 133 -8.94 8.45 2.33
N ASP A 134 -9.70 7.99 1.33
CA ASP A 134 -9.21 7.04 0.33
C ASP A 134 -8.04 7.65 -0.47
N ARG A 135 -8.12 8.94 -0.82
CA ARG A 135 -7.02 9.67 -1.49
C ARG A 135 -5.77 9.80 -0.63
N ILE A 136 -5.93 10.11 0.67
CA ILE A 136 -4.81 10.17 1.61
C ILE A 136 -4.13 8.81 1.72
N ILE A 137 -4.92 7.76 1.98
CA ILE A 137 -4.42 6.39 2.14
C ILE A 137 -3.67 5.94 0.88
N ALA A 138 -4.23 6.20 -0.31
CA ALA A 138 -3.58 5.88 -1.58
C ALA A 138 -2.22 6.59 -1.73
N THR A 139 -2.14 7.88 -1.37
CA THR A 139 -0.91 8.67 -1.47
C THR A 139 0.14 8.18 -0.48
N VAL A 140 -0.24 7.98 0.78
CA VAL A 140 0.64 7.49 1.85
C VAL A 140 1.17 6.09 1.54
N ASN A 141 0.31 5.19 1.07
CA ASN A 141 0.71 3.85 0.66
C ASN A 141 1.69 3.90 -0.51
N SER A 142 1.47 4.78 -1.50
CA SER A 142 2.40 4.98 -2.61
C SER A 142 3.77 5.45 -2.14
N ILE A 143 3.84 6.35 -1.14
CA ILE A 143 5.11 6.79 -0.54
C ILE A 143 5.81 5.64 0.19
N ARG A 144 5.07 4.89 1.03
CA ARG A 144 5.60 3.74 1.78
C ARG A 144 6.12 2.64 0.87
N LEU A 145 5.46 2.41 -0.25
CA LEU A 145 5.88 1.45 -1.28
C LEU A 145 7.23 1.80 -1.93
N LEU A 146 7.62 3.08 -1.91
CA LEU A 146 8.97 3.51 -2.33
C LEU A 146 10.04 3.31 -1.24
N GLY A 147 9.69 2.64 -0.12
CA GLY A 147 10.62 2.29 0.95
C GLY A 147 10.85 3.41 1.97
N VAL A 148 10.01 4.45 1.97
CA VAL A 148 10.11 5.57 2.90
C VAL A 148 9.16 5.34 4.06
N ASP A 149 9.69 5.37 5.28
CA ASP A 149 8.82 5.40 6.45
C ASP A 149 8.03 6.71 6.47
N PHE A 150 6.72 6.59 6.70
CA PHE A 150 5.79 7.71 6.69
C PHE A 150 4.91 7.61 7.93
N SER A 151 5.23 8.45 8.92
CA SER A 151 4.66 8.36 10.26
C SER A 151 3.15 8.57 10.26
N GLU A 152 2.45 7.77 11.06
CA GLU A 152 1.00 7.85 11.18
C GLU A 152 0.55 9.20 11.76
N SER A 153 1.28 9.72 12.75
CA SER A 153 1.05 11.05 13.34
C SER A 153 1.02 12.17 12.28
N ARG A 154 1.94 12.15 11.30
CA ARG A 154 1.94 13.12 10.19
C ARG A 154 0.70 13.00 9.31
N VAL A 155 0.20 11.78 9.10
CA VAL A 155 -1.01 11.55 8.31
C VAL A 155 -2.24 12.07 9.05
N VAL A 156 -2.32 11.82 10.36
CA VAL A 156 -3.39 12.31 11.24
C VAL A 156 -3.41 13.83 11.29
N GLU A 157 -2.26 14.46 11.54
CA GLU A 157 -2.10 15.92 11.53
C GLU A 157 -2.54 16.51 10.17
N LYS A 158 -2.15 15.85 9.09
CA LYS A 158 -2.57 16.26 7.75
C LYS A 158 -4.08 16.26 7.61
N VAL A 159 -4.76 15.18 8.00
CA VAL A 159 -6.24 15.11 7.94
C VAL A 159 -6.84 16.26 8.75
N ILE A 160 -6.44 16.42 10.00
CA ILE A 160 -7.00 17.42 10.92
C ILE A 160 -6.87 18.84 10.35
N THR A 161 -5.70 19.18 9.79
CA THR A 161 -5.41 20.54 9.29
C THR A 161 -6.06 20.88 7.96
N THR A 162 -6.52 19.88 7.21
CA THR A 162 -6.98 20.06 5.82
C THR A 162 -8.45 19.66 5.58
N LEU A 163 -9.12 19.20 6.64
CA LEU A 163 -10.57 19.04 6.65
C LEU A 163 -11.27 20.39 6.49
N LEU A 164 -12.47 20.35 5.92
CA LEU A 164 -13.32 21.53 5.76
C LEU A 164 -13.80 22.08 7.13
N GLU A 165 -14.07 23.38 7.17
CA GLU A 165 -14.52 24.11 8.36
C GLU A 165 -15.71 23.44 9.08
N LYS A 166 -16.62 22.83 8.30
CA LYS A 166 -17.81 22.13 8.79
C LYS A 166 -17.51 20.95 9.73
N PHE A 167 -16.25 20.50 9.80
CA PHE A 167 -15.78 19.44 10.69
C PHE A 167 -14.95 19.94 11.87
N LYS A 168 -14.58 21.23 11.93
CA LYS A 168 -13.69 21.75 12.98
C LYS A 168 -14.24 21.58 14.40
N SER A 169 -15.53 21.89 14.62
CA SER A 169 -16.15 21.73 15.95
C SER A 169 -16.05 20.30 16.48
N LYS A 170 -16.05 19.32 15.58
CA LYS A 170 -15.93 17.91 15.91
C LYS A 170 -14.49 17.52 16.22
N ILE A 171 -13.53 18.05 15.47
CA ILE A 171 -12.10 17.91 15.80
C ILE A 171 -11.80 18.50 17.18
N SER A 172 -12.30 19.69 17.50
CA SER A 172 -12.09 20.29 18.83
C SER A 172 -12.65 19.41 19.95
N SER A 173 -13.84 18.82 19.77
CA SER A 173 -14.38 17.85 20.73
C SER A 173 -13.54 16.57 20.85
N LEU A 174 -12.86 16.15 19.77
CA LEU A 174 -11.93 15.02 19.80
C LEU A 174 -10.65 15.37 20.56
N GLU A 175 -10.08 16.55 20.29
CA GLU A 175 -8.90 17.10 20.98
C GLU A 175 -9.10 17.20 22.49
N GLU A 176 -10.30 17.60 22.92
CA GLU A 176 -10.66 17.69 24.34
C GLU A 176 -10.81 16.33 25.01
N SER A 177 -11.18 15.29 24.24
CA SER A 177 -11.51 13.97 24.78
C SER A 177 -10.39 12.93 24.62
N ARG A 178 -9.43 13.15 23.71
CA ARG A 178 -8.37 12.21 23.38
C ARG A 178 -7.06 12.90 23.03
N ASP A 179 -5.96 12.24 23.35
CA ASP A 179 -4.63 12.63 22.89
C ASP A 179 -4.48 12.31 21.39
N LEU A 180 -4.35 13.36 20.57
CA LEU A 180 -4.17 13.24 19.12
C LEU A 180 -2.81 12.68 18.72
N SER A 181 -1.82 12.64 19.61
CA SER A 181 -0.50 12.09 19.30
C SER A 181 -0.51 10.55 19.18
N VAL A 182 -1.54 9.89 19.73
CA VAL A 182 -1.68 8.43 19.76
C VAL A 182 -2.86 7.90 18.96
N ILE A 183 -3.68 8.77 18.38
CA ILE A 183 -4.84 8.32 17.58
C ILE A 183 -4.38 7.76 16.23
N SER A 184 -4.98 6.64 15.84
CA SER A 184 -4.75 6.08 14.50
C SER A 184 -5.57 6.80 13.43
N LEU A 185 -5.12 6.74 12.17
CA LEU A 185 -5.88 7.27 11.04
C LEU A 185 -7.28 6.62 10.96
N PHE A 186 -7.35 5.32 11.23
CA PHE A 186 -8.61 4.57 11.21
C PHE A 186 -9.61 5.07 12.25
N GLU A 187 -9.17 5.31 13.49
CA GLU A 187 -10.02 5.85 14.55
C GLU A 187 -10.51 7.26 14.22
N LEU A 188 -9.63 8.12 13.71
CA LEU A 188 -9.99 9.47 13.28
C LEU A 188 -11.06 9.44 12.19
N ILE A 189 -10.86 8.62 11.15
CA ILE A 189 -11.81 8.47 10.05
C ILE A 189 -13.17 7.97 10.58
N ASN A 190 -13.20 6.92 11.41
CA ASN A 190 -14.43 6.39 11.98
C ASN A 190 -15.17 7.42 12.82
N PHE A 191 -14.43 8.19 13.62
CA PHE A 191 -14.99 9.30 14.37
C PHE A 191 -15.65 10.30 13.42
N LEU A 192 -14.96 10.71 12.36
CA LEU A 192 -15.47 11.67 11.37
C LEU A 192 -16.70 11.17 10.60
N TYR A 193 -16.82 9.86 10.33
CA TYR A 193 -17.97 9.27 9.60
C TYR A 193 -19.32 9.36 10.34
N ALA A 194 -19.33 9.30 11.67
CA ALA A 194 -20.57 9.18 12.44
C ALA A 194 -21.68 10.21 12.11
N PRO A 195 -21.39 11.51 11.81
CA PRO A 195 -22.41 12.50 11.45
C PRO A 195 -22.75 12.50 9.95
N GLU A 196 -21.87 11.98 9.08
CA GLU A 196 -22.13 11.86 7.65
C GLU A 196 -23.29 10.89 7.40
N GLN A 197 -23.34 9.78 8.16
CA GLN A 197 -24.49 8.86 8.17
C GLN A 197 -25.78 9.53 8.67
N MET A 198 -25.72 10.33 9.73
CA MET A 198 -26.92 11.03 10.23
C MET A 198 -27.44 12.09 9.24
N ARG A 199 -26.56 12.77 8.50
CA ARG A 199 -26.95 13.76 7.49
C ARG A 199 -27.49 13.09 6.21
N ALA A 200 -26.93 11.96 5.79
CA ALA A 200 -27.44 11.15 4.69
C ALA A 200 -28.86 10.63 5.00
N ASN A 201 -29.08 10.08 6.21
CA ASN A 201 -30.39 9.59 6.61
C ASN A 201 -31.45 10.71 6.69
N ARG A 202 -31.07 11.93 7.10
CA ARG A 202 -31.98 13.09 7.12
C ARG A 202 -32.35 13.61 5.73
N GLN A 203 -31.54 13.36 4.71
CA GLN A 203 -31.88 13.73 3.32
C GLN A 203 -32.77 12.68 2.64
N GLU A 204 -32.75 11.43 3.09
CA GLU A 204 -33.68 10.40 2.62
C GLU A 204 -35.07 10.50 3.28
N GLU A 205 -35.19 11.10 4.48
CA GLU A 205 -36.45 11.12 5.23
C GLU A 205 -37.48 12.23 4.87
N HIS A 206 -37.23 13.16 3.93
CA HIS A 206 -38.29 14.08 3.47
C HIS A 206 -38.13 14.53 2.01
N PRO A 207 -39.20 14.41 1.19
CA PRO A 207 -40.13 15.53 1.07
C PRO A 207 -41.61 15.11 1.00
N VAL A 208 -42.28 14.90 2.13
CA VAL A 208 -43.76 14.90 2.24
C VAL A 208 -44.11 15.28 3.68
N GLY A 209 -44.98 16.23 4.02
CA GLY A 209 -45.66 17.25 3.24
C GLY A 209 -45.98 18.41 4.19
N ALA A 210 -45.72 19.64 3.75
CA ALA A 210 -46.25 20.82 4.41
C ALA A 210 -47.76 20.88 4.13
N PHE A 211 -48.57 20.31 5.02
CA PHE A 211 -50.01 20.51 5.01
C PHE A 211 -50.28 21.97 5.40
N GLN A 212 -50.67 22.77 4.41
CA GLN A 212 -51.11 24.15 4.61
C GLN A 212 -52.34 24.18 5.51
N ALA A 213 -52.25 24.90 6.64
CA ALA A 213 -53.40 25.32 7.40
C ALA A 213 -54.14 26.41 6.60
N LYS A 214 -55.28 26.07 5.98
CA LYS A 214 -56.23 27.08 5.54
C LYS A 214 -57.04 27.54 6.74
N ALA A 215 -56.71 28.74 7.23
CA ALA A 215 -57.60 29.54 8.04
C ALA A 215 -58.90 29.79 7.25
N ASN A 216 -60.04 29.54 7.89
CA ASN A 216 -61.35 29.92 7.37
C ASN A 216 -61.97 30.90 8.37
N GLU A 217 -61.62 32.17 8.22
CA GLU A 217 -62.43 33.33 8.61
C GLU A 217 -62.74 34.01 7.26
N GLY A 218 -63.95 34.38 6.85
CA GLY A 218 -65.25 34.53 7.46
C GLY A 218 -65.94 35.58 6.57
N SER A 219 -67.18 35.36 6.15
CA SER A 219 -68.02 36.43 5.62
C SER A 219 -69.48 36.12 5.96
N GLY A 220 -70.05 37.01 6.78
CA GLY A 220 -71.41 36.91 7.27
C GLY A 220 -72.45 37.60 6.39
N SER A 221 -73.67 37.55 6.93
CA SER A 221 -74.80 38.46 6.74
C SER A 221 -75.52 38.41 5.39
N ASN A 222 -76.66 37.71 5.34
CA ASN A 222 -77.99 38.29 5.58
C ASN A 222 -79.05 37.20 5.77
#